data_AF-A0A969FEN2-F1
#
_entry.id   AF-A0A969FEN2-F1
#
_cell.length_a   1.000
_cell.length_b   1.000
_cell.length_c   1.000
_cell.angle_alpha   90.00
_cell.angle_beta   90.00
_cell.angle_gamma   90.00
#
_symmetry.space_group_name_H-M   'P 1'
#
loop_
_entity.id
_entity.type
_entity.pdbx_description
1 polymer ?
#
loop_
_entity_poly.entity_id
_entity_poly.type
_entity_poly.pdbx_seq_one_letter_code
_entity_poly.pdbx_strand_id
1 'polypeptide(L)'
;MEAEQLLRKYADGTRRFIGVNLSEVDLSHASLMHINLRNACLSVANLTGVNLYQANLRGANFNVAKLTGAKLTQANLYGANLNVANLIRADFSQADLRHASLLRTEAMRANFCKANLSDANLSGAILSEANLSQSNFCGANLSEVNLSRASMVGANLVRATFRRTNLRGADLSGANFHASELRRVCLSGAKLVEADLREANLRWADLSGANLAGADLSGAKLSGANLTGANLTGANLADTSLVYTDLSHARLIGVDWRGTDLSGAILTGSKLYGVSRCGLVAEEVTCDWVDMSPNGDGSEIQQLTPEQVGDVFQCGLAECAAFDRSGA
;
A
#
# COMPACT_ATOMS: atom_id res chain seq x y z
N MET A 1 -16.08 36.23 -7.54
CA MET A 1 -15.08 37.02 -8.27
C MET A 1 -14.91 36.37 -9.62
N GLU A 2 -14.89 37.14 -10.71
CA GLU A 2 -14.74 36.58 -12.05
C GLU A 2 -13.29 36.19 -12.35
N ALA A 3 -13.10 35.25 -13.27
CA ALA A 3 -11.78 34.78 -13.69
C ALA A 3 -10.90 35.92 -14.24
N GLU A 4 -11.45 36.75 -15.13
CA GLU A 4 -10.71 37.89 -15.70
C GLU A 4 -10.22 38.86 -14.63
N GLN A 5 -11.07 39.14 -13.62
CA GLN A 5 -10.71 40.03 -12.52
C GLN A 5 -9.57 39.45 -11.68
N LEU A 6 -9.59 38.14 -11.41
CA LEU A 6 -8.49 37.45 -10.72
C LEU A 6 -7.20 37.58 -11.54
N LEU A 7 -7.26 37.25 -12.83
CA LEU A 7 -6.10 37.22 -13.73
C LEU A 7 -5.45 38.58 -13.89
N ARG A 8 -6.25 39.65 -14.06
CA ARG A 8 -5.74 41.03 -14.12
C ARG A 8 -5.02 41.42 -12.83
N LYS A 9 -5.68 41.25 -11.67
CA LYS A 9 -5.06 41.55 -10.36
C LYS A 9 -3.78 40.73 -10.13
N TYR A 10 -3.78 39.47 -10.55
CA TYR A 10 -2.61 38.60 -10.45
C TYR A 10 -1.46 39.07 -11.35
N ALA A 11 -1.76 39.50 -12.58
CA ALA A 11 -0.78 40.10 -13.49
C ALA A 11 -0.18 41.40 -12.91
N ASP A 12 -0.98 42.18 -12.19
CA ASP A 12 -0.55 43.39 -11.48
C ASP A 12 0.27 43.11 -10.19
N GLY A 13 0.62 41.85 -9.93
CA GLY A 13 1.45 41.44 -8.79
C GLY A 13 0.66 41.06 -7.52
N THR A 14 -0.67 41.15 -7.54
CA THR A 14 -1.47 40.68 -6.40
C THR A 14 -1.32 39.15 -6.27
N ARG A 15 -1.02 38.66 -5.07
CA ARG A 15 -0.97 37.22 -4.79
C ARG A 15 -1.99 36.77 -3.76
N ARG A 16 -2.56 37.69 -2.99
CA ARG A 16 -3.45 37.39 -1.86
C ARG A 16 -4.91 37.43 -2.27
N PHE A 17 -5.50 36.25 -2.43
CA PHE A 17 -6.90 36.01 -2.79
C PHE A 17 -7.54 35.05 -1.77
N ILE A 18 -7.44 35.40 -0.49
CA ILE A 18 -7.93 34.56 0.62
C ILE A 18 -9.45 34.60 0.66
N GLY A 19 -10.10 33.44 0.78
CA GLY A 19 -11.55 33.32 0.99
C GLY A 19 -12.40 33.73 -0.21
N VAL A 20 -11.78 33.98 -1.37
CA VAL A 20 -12.52 34.41 -2.56
C VAL A 20 -13.42 33.29 -3.06
N ASN A 21 -14.60 33.66 -3.58
CA ASN A 21 -15.43 32.73 -4.31
C ASN A 21 -15.06 32.74 -5.79
N LEU A 22 -14.56 31.60 -6.25
CA LEU A 22 -14.16 31.24 -7.61
C LEU A 22 -14.87 29.93 -8.01
N SER A 23 -16.08 29.67 -7.49
CA SER A 23 -16.90 28.55 -7.95
C SER A 23 -17.17 28.68 -9.45
N GLU A 24 -17.11 27.57 -10.17
CA GLU A 24 -17.47 27.47 -11.60
C GLU A 24 -16.63 28.31 -12.57
N VAL A 25 -15.58 28.98 -12.09
CA VAL A 25 -14.71 29.78 -12.97
C VAL A 25 -13.92 28.89 -13.91
N ASP A 26 -13.55 29.43 -15.07
CA ASP A 26 -12.54 28.86 -15.94
C ASP A 26 -11.19 29.55 -15.72
N LEU A 27 -10.23 28.79 -15.21
CA LEU A 27 -8.83 29.16 -15.03
C LEU A 27 -7.93 28.10 -15.68
N SER A 28 -8.44 27.37 -16.66
CA SER A 28 -7.68 26.34 -17.37
C SER A 28 -6.42 26.95 -18.00
N HIS A 29 -5.31 26.22 -17.88
CA HIS A 29 -3.99 26.60 -18.36
C HIS A 29 -3.40 27.90 -17.80
N ALA A 30 -4.08 28.55 -16.84
CA ALA A 30 -3.56 29.76 -16.21
C ALA A 30 -2.30 29.45 -15.39
N SER A 31 -1.36 30.40 -15.35
CA SER A 31 -0.18 30.31 -14.50
C SER A 31 -0.34 31.18 -13.26
N LEU A 32 -0.65 30.54 -12.13
CA LEU A 32 -0.96 31.16 -10.84
C LEU A 32 0.05 30.71 -9.76
N MET A 33 1.32 30.64 -10.13
CA MET A 33 2.42 30.23 -9.23
C MET A 33 2.48 31.11 -7.98
N HIS A 34 2.71 30.49 -6.82
CA HIS A 34 2.81 31.18 -5.52
C HIS A 34 1.55 31.97 -5.11
N ILE A 35 0.41 31.77 -5.77
CA ILE A 35 -0.84 32.42 -5.40
C ILE A 35 -1.29 31.95 -4.01
N ASN A 36 -1.90 32.84 -3.25
CA ASN A 36 -2.52 32.52 -1.97
C ASN A 36 -4.04 32.53 -2.13
N LEU A 37 -4.62 31.34 -2.25
CA LEU A 37 -6.04 31.04 -2.34
C LEU A 37 -6.53 30.32 -1.07
N ARG A 38 -5.92 30.61 0.09
CA ARG A 38 -6.34 30.02 1.37
C ARG A 38 -7.84 30.20 1.57
N ASN A 39 -8.54 29.12 1.92
CA ASN A 39 -9.99 29.07 2.12
C ASN A 39 -10.83 29.55 0.92
N ALA A 40 -10.26 29.64 -0.29
CA ALA A 40 -11.03 29.99 -1.47
C ALA A 40 -12.02 28.88 -1.84
N CYS A 41 -13.17 29.26 -2.40
CA CYS A 41 -14.10 28.31 -3.00
C CYS A 41 -13.76 28.17 -4.49
N LEU A 42 -13.34 26.99 -4.91
CA LEU A 42 -13.00 26.59 -6.28
C LEU A 42 -13.87 25.40 -6.73
N SER A 43 -15.02 25.21 -6.08
CA SER A 43 -15.95 24.12 -6.40
C SER A 43 -16.38 24.20 -7.86
N VAL A 44 -16.38 23.07 -8.56
CA VAL A 44 -16.79 22.97 -9.98
C VAL A 44 -15.91 23.79 -10.94
N ALA A 45 -14.85 24.45 -10.47
CA ALA A 45 -13.98 25.26 -11.31
C ALA A 45 -13.24 24.40 -12.35
N ASN A 46 -13.06 24.94 -13.55
CA ASN A 46 -12.17 24.38 -14.55
C ASN A 46 -10.74 24.87 -14.30
N LEU A 47 -9.89 23.99 -13.79
CA LEU A 47 -8.48 24.19 -13.48
C LEU A 47 -7.60 23.23 -14.30
N THR A 48 -8.10 22.76 -15.43
CA THR A 48 -7.37 21.85 -16.32
C THR A 48 -6.03 22.47 -16.72
N GLY A 49 -4.92 21.76 -16.47
CA GLY A 49 -3.58 22.23 -16.81
C GLY A 49 -3.11 23.49 -16.09
N VAL A 50 -3.83 23.97 -15.06
CA VAL A 50 -3.42 25.17 -14.30
C VAL A 50 -2.06 24.94 -13.65
N ASN A 51 -1.24 25.99 -13.55
CA ASN A 51 0.00 25.96 -12.79
C ASN A 51 -0.18 26.67 -11.44
N LEU A 52 -0.25 25.88 -10.38
CA LEU A 52 -0.36 26.27 -8.97
C LEU A 52 0.90 25.87 -8.19
N TYR A 53 2.07 25.84 -8.85
CA TYR A 53 3.34 25.58 -8.20
C TYR A 53 3.51 26.47 -6.95
N GLN A 54 3.81 25.84 -5.81
CA GLN A 54 3.96 26.51 -4.50
C GLN A 54 2.78 27.41 -4.09
N ALA A 55 1.58 27.18 -4.61
CA ALA A 55 0.39 27.90 -4.19
C ALA A 55 0.02 27.56 -2.74
N ASN A 56 -0.50 28.55 -2.02
CA ASN A 56 -1.15 28.32 -0.72
C ASN A 56 -2.65 28.12 -0.93
N LEU A 57 -3.08 26.86 -0.81
CA LEU A 57 -4.45 26.37 -1.01
C LEU A 57 -5.02 25.78 0.28
N ARG A 58 -4.44 26.12 1.44
CA ARG A 58 -4.86 25.60 2.75
C ARG A 58 -6.37 25.84 2.94
N GLY A 59 -7.11 24.78 3.27
CA GLY A 59 -8.56 24.84 3.48
C GLY A 59 -9.38 25.24 2.26
N ALA A 60 -8.79 25.31 1.06
CA ALA A 60 -9.53 25.63 -0.15
C ALA A 60 -10.48 24.48 -0.53
N ASN A 61 -11.58 24.81 -1.18
CA ASN A 61 -12.61 23.86 -1.58
C ASN A 61 -12.58 23.64 -3.10
N PHE A 62 -12.14 22.47 -3.53
CA PHE A 62 -12.07 21.98 -4.91
C PHE A 62 -13.14 20.92 -5.19
N ASN A 63 -14.22 20.86 -4.43
CA ASN A 63 -15.26 19.86 -4.62
C ASN A 63 -15.76 19.84 -6.07
N VAL A 64 -15.65 18.68 -6.74
CA VAL A 64 -16.05 18.48 -8.15
C VAL A 64 -15.24 19.33 -9.16
N ALA A 65 -14.12 19.93 -8.75
CA ALA A 65 -13.27 20.72 -9.64
C ALA A 65 -12.55 19.83 -10.68
N LYS A 66 -12.25 20.39 -11.85
CA LYS A 66 -11.47 19.73 -12.91
C LYS A 66 -10.02 20.19 -12.84
N LEU A 67 -9.12 19.32 -12.42
CA LEU A 67 -7.68 19.58 -12.27
C LEU A 67 -6.84 18.64 -13.15
N THR A 68 -7.40 18.11 -14.25
CA THR A 68 -6.67 17.23 -15.16
C THR A 68 -5.36 17.89 -15.61
N GLY A 69 -4.23 17.22 -15.36
CA GLY A 69 -2.90 17.73 -15.72
C GLY A 69 -2.46 19.00 -14.99
N ALA A 70 -3.16 19.42 -13.93
CA ALA A 70 -2.78 20.59 -13.14
C ALA A 70 -1.43 20.35 -12.43
N LYS A 71 -0.65 21.43 -12.26
CA LYS A 71 0.64 21.40 -11.56
C LYS A 71 0.48 22.01 -10.18
N LEU A 72 0.54 21.20 -9.15
CA LEU A 72 0.45 21.55 -7.73
C LEU A 72 1.71 21.13 -6.96
N THR A 73 2.84 20.97 -7.65
CA THR A 73 4.12 20.64 -7.03
C THR A 73 4.44 21.63 -5.91
N GLN A 74 4.78 21.10 -4.73
CA GLN A 74 5.07 21.86 -3.51
C GLN A 74 3.93 22.80 -3.03
N ALA A 75 2.71 22.63 -3.51
CA ALA A 75 1.57 23.41 -3.04
C ALA A 75 1.16 22.99 -1.61
N ASN A 76 0.63 23.93 -0.85
CA ASN A 76 0.06 23.67 0.47
C ASN A 76 -1.45 23.49 0.35
N LEU A 77 -1.92 22.25 0.43
CA LEU A 77 -3.33 21.85 0.44
C LEU A 77 -3.76 21.31 1.82
N TYR A 78 -3.11 21.73 2.90
CA TYR A 78 -3.48 21.28 4.25
C TYR A 78 -4.98 21.50 4.49
N GLY A 79 -5.70 20.43 4.84
CA GLY A 79 -7.14 20.46 5.11
C GLY A 79 -8.00 20.89 3.94
N ALA A 80 -7.50 20.87 2.70
CA ALA A 80 -8.29 21.19 1.52
C ALA A 80 -9.33 20.10 1.24
N ASN A 81 -10.46 20.51 0.65
CA ASN A 81 -11.49 19.58 0.20
C ASN A 81 -11.37 19.37 -1.31
N LEU A 82 -10.91 18.20 -1.73
CA LEU A 82 -10.84 17.79 -3.14
C LEU A 82 -11.89 16.73 -3.49
N ASN A 83 -12.93 16.54 -2.69
CA ASN A 83 -13.90 15.47 -2.90
C ASN A 83 -14.46 15.47 -4.33
N VAL A 84 -14.50 14.28 -4.95
CA VAL A 84 -15.03 14.07 -6.31
C VAL A 84 -14.32 14.90 -7.38
N ALA A 85 -13.16 15.50 -7.09
CA ALA A 85 -12.38 16.24 -8.07
C ALA A 85 -11.75 15.28 -9.09
N ASN A 86 -11.61 15.78 -10.32
CA ASN A 86 -10.85 15.10 -11.36
C ASN A 86 -9.39 15.58 -11.30
N LEU A 87 -8.50 14.70 -10.85
CA LEU A 87 -7.07 14.91 -10.65
C LEU A 87 -6.24 14.08 -11.64
N ILE A 88 -6.83 13.61 -12.74
CA ILE A 88 -6.17 12.72 -13.70
C ILE A 88 -4.88 13.37 -14.20
N ARG A 89 -3.75 12.69 -14.04
CA ARG A 89 -2.41 13.17 -14.44
C ARG A 89 -1.97 14.50 -13.79
N ALA A 90 -2.62 14.93 -12.71
CA ALA A 90 -2.20 16.09 -11.95
C ALA A 90 -0.89 15.79 -11.19
N ASP A 91 -0.09 16.82 -10.95
CA ASP A 91 1.19 16.73 -10.24
C ASP A 91 1.10 17.38 -8.87
N PHE A 92 1.04 16.57 -7.83
CA PHE A 92 1.08 16.91 -6.41
C PHE A 92 2.44 16.57 -5.77
N SER A 93 3.50 16.40 -6.55
CA SER A 93 4.81 16.03 -6.00
C SER A 93 5.26 17.01 -4.92
N GLN A 94 5.70 16.48 -3.79
CA GLN A 94 6.10 17.26 -2.60
C GLN A 94 5.02 18.20 -2.04
N ALA A 95 3.75 18.05 -2.42
CA ALA A 95 2.66 18.85 -1.88
C ALA A 95 2.30 18.41 -0.45
N ASP A 96 1.77 19.35 0.34
CA ASP A 96 1.23 19.09 1.67
C ASP A 96 -0.29 18.92 1.59
N LEU A 97 -0.79 17.69 1.68
CA LEU A 97 -2.20 17.32 1.71
C LEU A 97 -2.62 16.75 3.07
N ARG A 98 -1.91 17.09 4.16
CA ARG A 98 -2.28 16.61 5.50
C ARG A 98 -3.72 17.00 5.83
N HIS A 99 -4.47 16.05 6.37
CA HIS A 99 -5.91 16.19 6.68
C HIS A 99 -6.80 16.60 5.49
N ALA A 100 -6.31 16.54 4.25
CA ALA A 100 -7.13 16.82 3.09
C ALA A 100 -8.18 15.72 2.89
N SER A 101 -9.31 16.10 2.32
CA SER A 101 -10.35 15.16 1.92
C SER A 101 -10.26 14.95 0.41
N LEU A 102 -9.96 13.72 -0.01
CA LEU A 102 -9.92 13.26 -1.40
C LEU A 102 -10.97 12.16 -1.63
N LEU A 103 -12.12 12.27 -0.97
CA LEU A 103 -13.16 11.25 -1.03
C LEU A 103 -13.65 11.11 -2.48
N ARG A 104 -13.58 9.88 -3.01
CA ARG A 104 -14.02 9.54 -4.36
C ARG A 104 -13.40 10.39 -5.48
N THR A 105 -12.17 10.88 -5.29
CA THR A 105 -11.45 11.59 -6.37
C THR A 105 -11.00 10.65 -7.48
N GLU A 106 -10.94 11.17 -8.70
CA GLU A 106 -10.32 10.48 -9.84
C GLU A 106 -8.88 10.98 -10.02
N ALA A 107 -7.89 10.26 -9.51
CA ALA A 107 -6.47 10.63 -9.58
C ALA A 107 -5.62 9.58 -10.32
N MET A 108 -6.21 8.98 -11.36
CA MET A 108 -5.52 8.01 -12.23
C MET A 108 -4.27 8.66 -12.83
N ARG A 109 -3.13 7.96 -12.73
CA ARG A 109 -1.82 8.43 -13.22
C ARG A 109 -1.37 9.79 -12.65
N ALA A 110 -1.93 10.22 -11.53
CA ALA A 110 -1.47 11.42 -10.83
C ALA A 110 -0.10 11.16 -10.17
N ASN A 111 0.64 12.23 -9.93
CA ASN A 111 1.94 12.18 -9.27
C ASN A 111 1.84 12.76 -7.86
N PHE A 112 1.97 11.93 -6.84
CA PHE A 112 2.06 12.26 -5.42
C PHE A 112 3.44 11.92 -4.85
N CYS A 113 4.47 11.79 -5.69
CA CYS A 113 5.82 11.47 -5.24
C CYS A 113 6.28 12.44 -4.14
N LYS A 114 6.71 11.90 -3.00
CA LYS A 114 7.12 12.67 -1.80
C LYS A 114 6.06 13.61 -1.20
N ALA A 115 4.79 13.47 -1.60
CA ALA A 115 3.71 14.26 -1.01
C ALA A 115 3.42 13.80 0.42
N ASN A 116 2.89 14.70 1.24
CA ASN A 116 2.44 14.37 2.60
C ASN A 116 0.92 14.31 2.66
N LEU A 117 0.37 13.11 2.77
CA LEU A 117 -1.05 12.79 2.90
C LEU A 117 -1.36 12.21 4.29
N SER A 118 -0.57 12.53 5.32
CA SER A 118 -0.84 12.05 6.68
C SER A 118 -2.23 12.49 7.12
N ASP A 119 -2.98 11.57 7.74
CA ASP A 119 -4.36 11.76 8.19
C ASP A 119 -5.34 12.22 7.09
N ALA A 120 -4.98 12.10 5.81
CA ALA A 120 -5.88 12.41 4.71
C ALA A 120 -6.96 11.33 4.55
N ASN A 121 -8.14 11.73 4.05
CA ASN A 121 -9.21 10.79 3.74
C ASN A 121 -9.31 10.59 2.22
N LEU A 122 -8.88 9.44 1.73
CA LEU A 122 -8.93 9.07 0.31
C LEU A 122 -10.05 8.07 0.01
N SER A 123 -10.98 7.82 0.95
CA SER A 123 -11.93 6.71 0.81
C SER A 123 -12.68 6.72 -0.53
N GLY A 124 -12.67 5.57 -1.20
CA GLY A 124 -13.29 5.38 -2.52
C GLY A 124 -12.61 6.10 -3.69
N ALA A 125 -11.44 6.70 -3.50
CA ALA A 125 -10.69 7.33 -4.58
C ALA A 125 -10.14 6.31 -5.60
N ILE A 126 -9.91 6.78 -6.83
CA ILE A 126 -9.33 6.00 -7.92
C ILE A 126 -7.92 6.54 -8.20
N LEU A 127 -6.90 5.82 -7.76
CA LEU A 127 -5.47 6.14 -7.91
C LEU A 127 -4.72 5.08 -8.72
N SER A 128 -5.41 4.35 -9.61
CA SER A 128 -4.76 3.33 -10.44
C SER A 128 -3.64 3.95 -11.28
N GLU A 129 -2.50 3.26 -11.33
CA GLU A 129 -1.28 3.71 -12.03
C GLU A 129 -0.69 5.05 -11.51
N ALA A 130 -1.10 5.53 -10.33
CA ALA A 130 -0.52 6.73 -9.74
C ALA A 130 0.92 6.50 -9.24
N ASN A 131 1.73 7.55 -9.25
CA ASN A 131 3.03 7.56 -8.59
C ASN A 131 2.91 8.14 -7.19
N LEU A 132 3.08 7.33 -6.17
CA LEU A 132 2.98 7.65 -4.74
C LEU A 132 4.30 7.32 -4.02
N SER A 133 5.40 7.17 -4.75
CA SER A 133 6.69 6.79 -4.19
C SER A 133 7.17 7.79 -3.15
N GLN A 134 7.70 7.28 -2.03
CA GLN A 134 8.23 8.06 -0.92
C GLN A 134 7.24 9.05 -0.29
N SER A 135 5.94 8.87 -0.54
CA SER A 135 4.89 9.69 0.07
C SER A 135 4.62 9.25 1.51
N ASN A 136 4.00 10.12 2.29
CA ASN A 136 3.61 9.85 3.66
C ASN A 136 2.08 9.74 3.78
N PHE A 137 1.60 8.59 4.22
CA PHE A 137 0.20 8.23 4.46
C PHE A 137 -0.03 7.80 5.91
N CYS A 138 0.85 8.16 6.84
CA CYS A 138 0.67 7.82 8.26
C CYS A 138 -0.73 8.22 8.74
N GLY A 139 -1.48 7.24 9.27
CA GLY A 139 -2.86 7.43 9.76
C GLY A 139 -3.92 7.70 8.68
N ALA A 140 -3.59 7.67 7.39
CA ALA A 140 -4.54 7.98 6.33
C ALA A 140 -5.63 6.91 6.15
N ASN A 141 -6.79 7.34 5.65
CA ASN A 141 -7.88 6.43 5.26
C ASN A 141 -7.84 6.14 3.76
N LEU A 142 -7.43 4.92 3.42
CA LEU A 142 -7.33 4.38 2.06
C LEU A 142 -8.40 3.31 1.80
N SER A 143 -9.46 3.25 2.61
CA SER A 143 -10.53 2.25 2.47
C SER A 143 -11.25 2.38 1.13
N GLU A 144 -11.47 1.25 0.46
CA GLU A 144 -12.15 1.15 -0.84
C GLU A 144 -11.45 1.89 -1.98
N VAL A 145 -10.17 2.24 -1.81
CA VAL A 145 -9.37 2.89 -2.85
C VAL A 145 -8.96 1.89 -3.92
N ASN A 146 -8.96 2.33 -5.18
CA ASN A 146 -8.30 1.60 -6.26
C ASN A 146 -6.87 2.10 -6.47
N LEU A 147 -5.88 1.35 -6.00
CA LEU A 147 -4.43 1.56 -6.17
C LEU A 147 -3.81 0.51 -7.10
N SER A 148 -4.61 -0.13 -7.96
CA SER A 148 -4.07 -1.15 -8.87
C SER A 148 -2.95 -0.57 -9.74
N ARG A 149 -1.83 -1.31 -9.81
CA ARG A 149 -0.61 -0.92 -10.56
C ARG A 149 0.00 0.43 -10.14
N ALA A 150 -0.37 0.99 -8.99
CA ALA A 150 0.29 2.18 -8.47
C ALA A 150 1.73 1.87 -8.00
N SER A 151 2.60 2.87 -8.04
CA SER A 151 3.93 2.79 -7.43
C SER A 151 3.90 3.49 -6.07
N MET A 152 4.16 2.76 -5.01
CA MET A 152 4.23 3.23 -3.61
C MET A 152 5.59 2.86 -2.99
N VAL A 153 6.65 2.84 -3.80
CA VAL A 153 7.99 2.43 -3.37
C VAL A 153 8.45 3.33 -2.22
N GLY A 154 8.82 2.74 -1.09
CA GLY A 154 9.26 3.46 0.11
C GLY A 154 8.19 4.37 0.73
N ALA A 155 6.90 4.18 0.43
CA ALA A 155 5.84 4.96 1.06
C ALA A 155 5.69 4.62 2.55
N ASN A 156 5.42 5.63 3.36
CA ASN A 156 5.11 5.45 4.78
C ASN A 156 3.59 5.28 4.96
N LEU A 157 3.13 4.10 5.34
CA LEU A 157 1.74 3.70 5.49
C LEU A 157 1.44 3.23 6.93
N VAL A 158 2.28 3.64 7.89
CA VAL A 158 2.14 3.29 9.31
C VAL A 158 0.74 3.66 9.80
N ARG A 159 0.06 2.69 10.42
CA ARG A 159 -1.30 2.86 10.98
C ARG A 159 -2.36 3.34 9.97
N ALA A 160 -2.10 3.25 8.67
CA ALA A 160 -3.09 3.57 7.64
C ALA A 160 -4.14 2.45 7.56
N THR A 161 -5.32 2.79 7.02
CA THR A 161 -6.45 1.85 6.89
C THR A 161 -6.77 1.57 5.43
N PHE A 162 -6.86 0.28 5.07
CA PHE A 162 -7.01 -0.18 3.68
C PHE A 162 -8.22 -1.13 3.51
N ARG A 163 -9.30 -0.94 4.26
CA ARG A 163 -10.42 -1.90 4.20
C ARG A 163 -10.94 -2.00 2.77
N ARG A 164 -10.91 -3.21 2.19
CA ARG A 164 -11.34 -3.49 0.80
C ARG A 164 -10.60 -2.68 -0.28
N THR A 165 -9.36 -2.27 -0.03
CA THR A 165 -8.53 -1.59 -1.03
C THR A 165 -8.03 -2.57 -2.09
N ASN A 166 -7.99 -2.10 -3.35
CA ASN A 166 -7.38 -2.85 -4.45
C ASN A 166 -5.95 -2.36 -4.69
N LEU A 167 -4.96 -3.19 -4.35
CA LEU A 167 -3.53 -3.01 -4.56
C LEU A 167 -2.96 -4.02 -5.58
N ARG A 168 -3.81 -4.62 -6.43
CA ARG A 168 -3.39 -5.62 -7.41
C ARG A 168 -2.26 -5.10 -8.29
N GLY A 169 -1.15 -5.83 -8.33
CA GLY A 169 0.03 -5.50 -9.12
C GLY A 169 0.71 -4.17 -8.75
N ALA A 170 0.41 -3.60 -7.58
CA ALA A 170 1.09 -2.40 -7.11
C ALA A 170 2.56 -2.69 -6.75
N ASP A 171 3.41 -1.67 -6.86
CA ASP A 171 4.80 -1.74 -6.39
C ASP A 171 4.90 -1.08 -5.02
N LEU A 172 4.98 -1.89 -3.97
CA LEU A 172 5.06 -1.53 -2.57
C LEU A 172 6.44 -1.86 -1.99
N SER A 173 7.47 -1.98 -2.84
CA SER A 173 8.82 -2.34 -2.40
C SER A 173 9.36 -1.33 -1.37
N GLY A 174 9.87 -1.82 -0.25
CA GLY A 174 10.35 -0.99 0.87
C GLY A 174 9.28 -0.14 1.56
N ALA A 175 7.99 -0.34 1.28
CA ALA A 175 6.93 0.41 1.93
C ALA A 175 6.76 -0.01 3.40
N ASN A 176 6.38 0.94 4.26
CA ASN A 176 6.19 0.70 5.69
C ASN A 176 4.71 0.63 6.04
N PHE A 177 4.21 -0.56 6.30
CA PHE A 177 2.86 -0.92 6.73
C PHE A 177 2.76 -1.25 8.23
N HIS A 178 3.75 -0.91 9.05
CA HIS A 178 3.75 -1.26 10.46
C HIS A 178 2.45 -0.84 11.15
N ALA A 179 1.83 -1.80 11.85
CA ALA A 179 0.55 -1.65 12.54
C ALA A 179 -0.62 -1.12 11.67
N SER A 180 -0.59 -1.38 10.35
CA SER A 180 -1.67 -0.98 9.43
C SER A 180 -2.82 -2.00 9.38
N GLU A 181 -4.00 -1.53 8.97
CA GLU A 181 -5.22 -2.34 8.83
C GLU A 181 -5.45 -2.72 7.36
N LEU A 182 -5.01 -3.92 6.96
CA LEU A 182 -5.05 -4.47 5.59
C LEU A 182 -6.10 -5.59 5.43
N ARG A 183 -7.13 -5.62 6.29
CA ARG A 183 -8.16 -6.65 6.27
C ARG A 183 -8.92 -6.66 4.94
N ARG A 184 -9.01 -7.83 4.29
CA ARG A 184 -9.70 -8.03 2.99
C ARG A 184 -9.15 -7.15 1.85
N VAL A 185 -7.86 -6.82 1.88
CA VAL A 185 -7.17 -6.13 0.78
C VAL A 185 -6.87 -7.11 -0.34
N CYS A 186 -6.93 -6.64 -1.60
CA CYS A 186 -6.41 -7.39 -2.75
C CYS A 186 -4.99 -6.90 -3.09
N LEU A 187 -3.99 -7.74 -2.81
CA LEU A 187 -2.56 -7.58 -3.08
C LEU A 187 -2.07 -8.57 -4.15
N SER A 188 -2.96 -9.21 -4.91
CA SER A 188 -2.56 -10.21 -5.90
C SER A 188 -1.53 -9.67 -6.89
N GLY A 189 -0.43 -10.40 -7.06
CA GLY A 189 0.72 -10.00 -7.90
C GLY A 189 1.43 -8.72 -7.49
N ALA A 190 1.18 -8.16 -6.29
CA ALA A 190 1.88 -6.97 -5.82
C ALA A 190 3.35 -7.27 -5.48
N LYS A 191 4.21 -6.26 -5.60
CA LYS A 191 5.61 -6.32 -5.14
C LYS A 191 5.70 -5.71 -3.74
N LEU A 192 6.12 -6.49 -2.77
CA LEU A 192 6.30 -6.13 -1.37
C LEU A 192 7.74 -6.44 -0.91
N VAL A 193 8.70 -6.39 -1.84
CA VAL A 193 10.11 -6.71 -1.54
C VAL A 193 10.62 -5.77 -0.47
N GLU A 194 11.19 -6.32 0.61
CA GLU A 194 11.70 -5.56 1.76
C GLU A 194 10.65 -4.64 2.43
N ALA A 195 9.36 -4.92 2.25
CA ALA A 195 8.31 -4.16 2.93
C ALA A 195 8.27 -4.48 4.43
N ASP A 196 8.02 -3.47 5.25
CA ASP A 196 7.79 -3.62 6.70
C ASP A 196 6.30 -3.79 6.96
N LEU A 197 5.86 -5.00 7.26
CA LEU A 197 4.48 -5.41 7.54
C LEU A 197 4.30 -5.81 9.02
N ARG A 198 5.23 -5.42 9.90
CA ARG A 198 5.19 -5.82 11.31
C ARG A 198 3.89 -5.43 11.98
N GLU A 199 3.29 -6.37 12.69
CA GLU A 199 2.01 -6.22 13.41
C GLU A 199 0.82 -5.83 12.50
N ALA A 200 0.96 -5.87 11.17
CA ALA A 200 -0.10 -5.50 10.25
C ALA A 200 -1.25 -6.54 10.29
N ASN A 201 -2.48 -6.06 10.14
CA ASN A 201 -3.67 -6.90 10.10
C ASN A 201 -4.07 -7.25 8.66
N LEU A 202 -3.60 -8.38 8.17
CA LEU A 202 -3.79 -8.90 6.81
C LEU A 202 -4.87 -10.00 6.72
N ARG A 203 -5.71 -10.15 7.74
CA ARG A 203 -6.72 -11.23 7.75
C ARG A 203 -7.62 -11.17 6.52
N TRP A 204 -7.80 -12.34 5.91
CA TRP A 204 -8.58 -12.52 4.68
C TRP A 204 -8.11 -11.67 3.49
N ALA A 205 -6.84 -11.24 3.48
CA ALA A 205 -6.25 -10.57 2.33
C ALA A 205 -5.91 -11.58 1.22
N ASP A 206 -5.96 -11.12 -0.03
CA ASP A 206 -5.51 -11.88 -1.20
C ASP A 206 -4.11 -11.41 -1.59
N LEU A 207 -3.09 -12.20 -1.26
CA LEU A 207 -1.69 -12.01 -1.63
C LEU A 207 -1.24 -13.03 -2.69
N SER A 208 -2.17 -13.63 -3.45
CA SER A 208 -1.83 -14.65 -4.45
C SER A 208 -0.81 -14.13 -5.46
N GLY A 209 0.28 -14.89 -5.65
CA GLY A 209 1.39 -14.52 -6.54
C GLY A 209 2.14 -13.24 -6.17
N ALA A 210 1.95 -12.68 -4.97
CA ALA A 210 2.69 -11.50 -4.51
C ALA A 210 4.16 -11.83 -4.24
N ASN A 211 5.04 -10.84 -4.39
CA ASN A 211 6.46 -10.96 -4.09
C ASN A 211 6.81 -10.27 -2.77
N LEU A 212 6.92 -11.04 -1.70
CA LEU A 212 7.28 -10.61 -0.34
C LEU A 212 8.74 -10.97 0.03
N ALA A 213 9.64 -11.10 -0.96
CA ALA A 213 11.03 -11.44 -0.66
C ALA A 213 11.67 -10.43 0.30
N GLY A 214 12.28 -10.91 1.38
CA GLY A 214 12.91 -10.08 2.41
C GLY A 214 11.95 -9.19 3.22
N ALA A 215 10.63 -9.34 3.08
CA ALA A 215 9.67 -8.56 3.84
C ALA A 215 9.69 -8.96 5.33
N ASP A 216 9.44 -7.99 6.21
CA ASP A 216 9.29 -8.24 7.65
C ASP A 216 7.81 -8.28 8.02
N LEU A 217 7.27 -9.47 8.25
CA LEU A 217 5.90 -9.71 8.69
C LEU A 217 5.84 -10.11 10.17
N SER A 218 6.87 -9.84 10.98
CA SER A 218 6.86 -10.29 12.37
C SER A 218 5.65 -9.76 13.15
N GLY A 219 4.97 -10.66 13.87
CA GLY A 219 3.72 -10.37 14.58
C GLY A 219 2.50 -10.07 13.70
N ALA A 220 2.59 -10.21 12.37
CA ALA A 220 1.48 -9.93 11.47
C ALA A 220 0.34 -10.94 11.61
N LYS A 221 -0.88 -10.50 11.30
CA LYS A 221 -2.10 -11.31 11.43
C LYS A 221 -2.62 -11.67 10.04
N LEU A 222 -2.32 -12.87 9.57
CA LEU A 222 -2.67 -13.37 8.24
C LEU A 222 -3.78 -14.42 8.25
N SER A 223 -4.51 -14.60 9.36
CA SER A 223 -5.53 -15.65 9.44
C SER A 223 -6.51 -15.61 8.25
N GLY A 224 -6.66 -16.74 7.55
CA GLY A 224 -7.52 -16.88 6.37
C GLY A 224 -7.06 -16.13 5.12
N ALA A 225 -5.80 -15.66 5.06
CA ALA A 225 -5.25 -15.02 3.87
C ALA A 225 -4.94 -16.05 2.76
N ASN A 226 -4.90 -15.56 1.52
CA ASN A 226 -4.44 -16.34 0.37
C ASN A 226 -3.02 -15.90 0.01
N LEU A 227 -2.05 -16.79 0.14
CA LEU A 227 -0.64 -16.62 -0.28
C LEU A 227 -0.27 -17.64 -1.37
N THR A 228 -1.24 -18.18 -2.11
CA THR A 228 -0.99 -19.17 -3.15
C THR A 228 0.03 -18.63 -4.16
N GLY A 229 1.12 -19.37 -4.35
CA GLY A 229 2.20 -18.98 -5.28
C GLY A 229 2.99 -17.72 -4.87
N ALA A 230 2.81 -17.19 -3.67
CA ALA A 230 3.55 -16.01 -3.21
C ALA A 230 5.04 -16.34 -3.00
N ASN A 231 5.92 -15.37 -3.27
CA ASN A 231 7.34 -15.48 -2.99
C ASN A 231 7.68 -14.85 -1.64
N LEU A 232 8.02 -15.65 -0.63
CA LEU A 232 8.37 -15.22 0.72
C LEU A 232 9.86 -15.45 1.02
N THR A 233 10.71 -15.57 0.00
CA THR A 233 12.14 -15.89 0.20
C THR A 233 12.80 -14.91 1.17
N GLY A 234 13.42 -15.44 2.22
CA GLY A 234 14.12 -14.63 3.23
C GLY A 234 13.21 -13.70 4.04
N ALA A 235 11.89 -13.88 3.98
CA ALA A 235 10.96 -13.08 4.77
C ALA A 235 11.04 -13.46 6.26
N ASN A 236 10.80 -12.48 7.13
CA ASN A 236 10.63 -12.69 8.55
C ASN A 236 9.14 -12.88 8.86
N LEU A 237 8.76 -14.08 9.26
CA LEU A 237 7.43 -14.48 9.72
C LEU A 237 7.39 -14.74 11.25
N ALA A 238 8.39 -14.32 12.03
CA ALA A 238 8.40 -14.59 13.46
C ALA A 238 7.11 -14.13 14.16
N ASP A 239 6.54 -14.99 15.02
CA ASP A 239 5.30 -14.73 15.77
C ASP A 239 4.08 -14.37 14.89
N THR A 240 4.07 -14.80 13.62
CA THR A 240 2.97 -14.54 12.69
C THR A 240 1.81 -15.52 12.92
N SER A 241 0.58 -15.03 12.79
CA SER A 241 -0.60 -15.91 12.74
C SER A 241 -0.94 -16.25 11.29
N LEU A 242 -0.64 -17.47 10.84
CA LEU A 242 -1.00 -18.03 9.53
C LEU A 242 -2.16 -19.04 9.60
N VAL A 243 -2.97 -18.98 10.67
CA VAL A 243 -4.15 -19.85 10.85
C VAL A 243 -5.08 -19.84 9.62
N TYR A 244 -5.43 -21.01 9.08
CA TYR A 244 -6.25 -21.18 7.86
C TYR A 244 -5.73 -20.43 6.63
N THR A 245 -4.42 -20.17 6.55
CA THR A 245 -3.82 -19.49 5.40
C THR A 245 -3.52 -20.48 4.30
N ASP A 246 -3.81 -20.10 3.05
CA ASP A 246 -3.43 -20.89 1.88
C ASP A 246 -2.01 -20.50 1.44
N LEU A 247 -1.02 -21.35 1.72
CA LEU A 247 0.38 -21.23 1.30
C LEU A 247 0.70 -22.18 0.15
N SER A 248 -0.31 -22.69 -0.57
CA SER A 248 -0.09 -23.64 -1.67
C SER A 248 0.86 -23.05 -2.70
N HIS A 249 1.87 -23.81 -3.11
CA HIS A 249 2.89 -23.34 -4.06
C HIS A 249 3.70 -22.10 -3.65
N ALA A 250 3.59 -21.64 -2.39
CA ALA A 250 4.36 -20.51 -1.91
C ALA A 250 5.85 -20.87 -1.81
N ARG A 251 6.72 -19.87 -2.03
CA ARG A 251 8.17 -20.03 -1.93
C ARG A 251 8.67 -19.55 -0.57
N LEU A 252 8.91 -20.47 0.35
CA LEU A 252 9.25 -20.25 1.76
C LEU A 252 10.74 -20.55 2.02
N ILE A 253 11.63 -20.20 1.09
CA ILE A 253 13.06 -20.52 1.19
C ILE A 253 13.76 -19.50 2.10
N GLY A 254 14.49 -19.96 3.12
CA GLY A 254 15.23 -19.10 4.05
C GLY A 254 14.36 -18.22 4.94
N VAL A 255 13.09 -18.57 5.11
CA VAL A 255 12.15 -17.85 5.98
C VAL A 255 12.47 -18.08 7.45
N ASP A 256 12.38 -17.02 8.27
CA ASP A 256 12.32 -17.12 9.73
C ASP A 256 10.87 -17.14 10.18
N TRP A 257 10.35 -18.28 10.58
CA TRP A 257 8.95 -18.43 11.04
C TRP A 257 8.84 -18.93 12.50
N ARG A 258 9.84 -18.67 13.34
CA ARG A 258 9.80 -19.07 14.75
C ARG A 258 8.55 -18.50 15.45
N GLY A 259 7.86 -19.32 16.25
CA GLY A 259 6.64 -18.89 16.95
C GLY A 259 5.41 -18.70 16.06
N THR A 260 5.51 -19.03 14.76
CA THR A 260 4.37 -18.94 13.83
C THR A 260 3.31 -19.98 14.16
N ASP A 261 2.05 -19.56 14.04
CA ASP A 261 0.89 -20.44 14.11
C ASP A 261 0.37 -20.77 12.71
N LEU A 262 0.58 -22.01 12.28
CA LEU A 262 0.17 -22.59 11.00
C LEU A 262 -1.15 -23.39 11.11
N SER A 263 -1.90 -23.26 12.20
CA SER A 263 -3.06 -24.14 12.42
C SER A 263 -4.07 -24.09 11.27
N GLY A 264 -4.39 -25.24 10.68
CA GLY A 264 -5.29 -25.35 9.52
C GLY A 264 -4.75 -24.74 8.22
N ALA A 265 -3.47 -24.38 8.15
CA ALA A 265 -2.86 -23.85 6.93
C ALA A 265 -2.69 -24.95 5.86
N ILE A 266 -2.67 -24.53 4.60
CA ILE A 266 -2.46 -25.42 3.45
C ILE A 266 -1.07 -25.15 2.89
N LEU A 267 -0.20 -26.17 2.86
CA LEU A 267 1.19 -26.06 2.40
C LEU A 267 1.50 -26.91 1.15
N THR A 268 0.48 -27.54 0.55
CA THR A 268 0.69 -28.39 -0.63
C THR A 268 1.43 -27.65 -1.75
N GLY A 269 2.53 -28.25 -2.20
CA GLY A 269 3.40 -27.74 -3.24
C GLY A 269 4.27 -26.55 -2.86
N SER A 270 4.30 -26.16 -1.59
CA SER A 270 5.19 -25.11 -1.10
C SER A 270 6.66 -25.53 -1.19
N LYS A 271 7.55 -24.55 -1.34
CA LYS A 271 9.00 -24.73 -1.46
C LYS A 271 9.65 -24.41 -0.11
N LEU A 272 10.19 -25.42 0.56
CA LEU A 272 10.71 -25.36 1.92
C LEU A 272 12.17 -25.76 1.96
N TYR A 273 13.06 -24.77 1.94
CA TYR A 273 14.50 -25.01 2.08
C TYR A 273 15.14 -23.97 3.00
N GLY A 274 16.10 -24.40 3.82
CA GLY A 274 16.82 -23.52 4.74
C GLY A 274 15.91 -22.89 5.81
N VAL A 275 14.90 -23.62 6.29
CA VAL A 275 13.95 -23.15 7.31
C VAL A 275 13.96 -24.06 8.54
N SER A 276 13.95 -23.47 9.74
CA SER A 276 13.86 -24.23 11.00
C SER A 276 12.41 -24.59 11.32
N ARG A 277 12.08 -25.87 11.46
CA ARG A 277 10.68 -26.32 11.68
C ARG A 277 10.29 -26.42 13.17
N CYS A 278 11.11 -25.83 14.03
CA CYS A 278 11.00 -25.96 15.47
C CYS A 278 10.23 -24.79 16.10
N GLY A 279 9.40 -25.09 17.09
CA GLY A 279 8.61 -24.07 17.80
C GLY A 279 7.47 -23.50 16.96
N LEU A 280 7.00 -24.24 15.95
CA LEU A 280 5.80 -23.94 15.19
C LEU A 280 4.58 -24.53 15.90
N VAL A 281 3.44 -23.85 15.80
CA VAL A 281 2.14 -24.47 16.07
C VAL A 281 1.59 -24.96 14.74
N ALA A 282 1.45 -26.27 14.58
CA ALA A 282 1.10 -26.90 13.30
C ALA A 282 -0.01 -27.94 13.50
N GLU A 283 -1.13 -27.52 14.07
CA GLU A 283 -2.33 -28.35 14.21
C GLU A 283 -3.15 -28.34 12.92
N GLU A 284 -3.67 -29.49 12.49
CA GLU A 284 -4.56 -29.58 11.31
C GLU A 284 -3.97 -29.03 9.99
N VAL A 285 -2.64 -28.95 9.87
CA VAL A 285 -1.98 -28.55 8.63
C VAL A 285 -2.29 -29.57 7.53
N THR A 286 -2.63 -29.08 6.34
CA THR A 286 -2.86 -29.91 5.15
C THR A 286 -1.68 -29.78 4.19
N CYS A 287 -1.03 -30.88 3.84
CA CYS A 287 0.11 -30.87 2.94
C CYS A 287 0.32 -32.23 2.27
N ASP A 288 0.12 -32.30 0.95
CA ASP A 288 0.30 -33.55 0.19
C ASP A 288 1.75 -33.76 -0.27
N TRP A 289 2.44 -32.65 -0.59
CA TRP A 289 3.84 -32.68 -0.99
C TRP A 289 4.50 -31.32 -0.80
N VAL A 290 5.83 -31.32 -0.68
CA VAL A 290 6.67 -30.12 -0.62
C VAL A 290 7.89 -30.28 -1.51
N ASP A 291 8.42 -29.17 -1.98
CA ASP A 291 9.69 -29.11 -2.68
C ASP A 291 10.79 -28.68 -1.71
N MET A 292 11.73 -29.59 -1.47
CA MET A 292 12.86 -29.45 -0.55
C MET A 292 14.12 -28.94 -1.25
N SER A 293 14.07 -28.71 -2.56
CA SER A 293 15.27 -28.31 -3.31
C SER A 293 15.73 -26.90 -2.93
N PRO A 294 17.06 -26.63 -2.95
CA PRO A 294 17.61 -25.31 -2.59
C PRO A 294 17.02 -24.13 -3.35
N ASN A 295 16.62 -24.34 -4.61
CA ASN A 295 16.06 -23.31 -5.48
C ASN A 295 14.52 -23.35 -5.57
N GLY A 296 13.90 -24.44 -5.07
CA GLY A 296 12.51 -24.75 -5.34
C GLY A 296 12.27 -25.02 -6.83
N ASP A 297 13.12 -25.84 -7.45
CA ASP A 297 13.09 -26.22 -8.86
C ASP A 297 12.45 -27.60 -9.12
N GLY A 298 11.96 -28.26 -8.06
CA GLY A 298 11.31 -29.57 -8.13
C GLY A 298 12.28 -30.75 -8.20
N SER A 299 13.58 -30.54 -8.01
CA SER A 299 14.57 -31.64 -8.00
C SER A 299 14.46 -32.55 -6.77
N GLU A 300 13.90 -32.06 -5.66
CA GLU A 300 13.76 -32.79 -4.40
C GLU A 300 12.32 -32.71 -3.88
N ILE A 301 11.41 -33.48 -4.47
CA ILE A 301 10.01 -33.54 -4.01
C ILE A 301 9.84 -34.58 -2.91
N GLN A 302 9.27 -34.15 -1.78
CA GLN A 302 8.83 -35.03 -0.71
C GLN A 302 7.30 -35.13 -0.73
N GLN A 303 6.79 -36.34 -0.95
CA GLN A 303 5.37 -36.65 -0.76
C GLN A 303 5.11 -36.95 0.71
N LEU A 304 3.95 -36.53 1.24
CA LEU A 304 3.58 -36.69 2.64
C LEU A 304 2.21 -37.37 2.75
N THR A 305 2.10 -38.35 3.64
CA THR A 305 0.80 -38.84 4.09
C THR A 305 0.27 -37.95 5.23
N PRO A 306 -1.04 -37.94 5.52
CA PRO A 306 -1.61 -37.15 6.61
C PRO A 306 -0.93 -37.37 7.96
N GLU A 307 -0.48 -38.60 8.25
CA GLU A 307 0.24 -38.93 9.48
C GLU A 307 1.64 -38.28 9.53
N GLN A 308 2.32 -38.17 8.38
CA GLN A 308 3.66 -37.59 8.27
C GLN A 308 3.68 -36.07 8.37
N VAL A 309 2.55 -35.40 8.09
CA VAL A 309 2.48 -33.93 8.14
C VAL A 309 2.75 -33.43 9.56
N GLY A 310 2.20 -34.09 10.58
CA GLY A 310 2.46 -33.76 11.98
C GLY A 310 3.96 -33.83 12.30
N ASP A 311 4.60 -34.94 11.96
CA ASP A 311 6.03 -35.17 12.25
C ASP A 311 6.95 -34.13 11.58
N VAL A 312 6.62 -33.69 10.35
CA VAL A 312 7.42 -32.71 9.60
C VAL A 312 7.42 -31.33 10.26
N PHE A 313 6.30 -30.93 10.87
CA PHE A 313 6.11 -29.56 11.40
C PHE A 313 6.04 -29.49 12.93
N GLN A 314 6.02 -30.62 13.65
CA GLN A 314 5.97 -30.71 15.12
C GLN A 314 7.24 -31.33 15.71
N CYS A 315 8.41 -31.01 15.17
CA CYS A 315 9.68 -31.51 15.69
C CYS A 315 9.89 -30.99 17.14
N GLY A 316 9.97 -31.90 18.11
CA GLY A 316 10.11 -31.58 19.53
C GLY A 316 11.44 -30.88 19.82
N LEU A 317 11.47 -30.01 20.83
CA LEU A 317 12.61 -29.16 21.22
C LEU A 317 13.98 -29.89 21.32
N ALA A 318 13.99 -31.21 21.54
CA ALA A 318 15.21 -32.02 21.64
C ALA A 318 15.83 -32.40 20.28
N GLU A 319 15.05 -32.54 19.22
CA GLU A 319 15.53 -32.88 17.86
C GLU A 319 16.00 -31.64 17.08
N CYS A 320 15.49 -30.46 17.47
CA CYS A 320 15.88 -29.16 16.92
C CYS A 320 17.39 -28.86 17.03
N ALA A 321 18.04 -29.33 18.10
CA ALA A 321 19.48 -29.14 18.32
C ALA A 321 20.37 -29.97 17.36
N ALA A 322 19.80 -30.99 16.69
CA ALA A 322 20.53 -31.84 15.75
C ALA A 322 20.46 -31.29 14.31
N PHE A 323 19.33 -30.72 13.90
CA PHE A 323 19.17 -30.10 12.57
C PHE A 323 19.96 -28.79 12.43
N ASP A 324 20.08 -27.98 13.49
CA ASP A 324 20.89 -26.74 13.46
C ASP A 324 22.40 -26.99 13.31
N ARG A 325 22.89 -28.23 13.50
CA ARG A 325 24.31 -28.57 13.36
C ARG A 325 24.68 -29.15 11.99
N SER A 326 23.72 -29.51 11.15
CA SER A 326 23.98 -30.08 9.82
C SER A 326 23.95 -29.05 8.68
N GLY A 327 23.64 -27.78 8.98
CA GLY A 327 23.55 -26.68 8.01
C GLY A 327 24.60 -25.58 8.17
N ALA A 328 25.73 -25.85 8.83
CA ALA A 328 26.87 -24.92 8.91
C ALA A 328 27.87 -25.15 7.77
#